data_AF-A0A2R6GCJ5-F1
#
_entry.id   AF-A0A2R6GCJ5-F1
#
_cell.length_a   1.000
_cell.length_b   1.000
_cell.length_c   1.000
_cell.angle_alpha   90.00
_cell.angle_beta   90.00
_cell.angle_gamma   90.00
#
_symmetry.space_group_name_H-M   'P 1'
#
loop_
_entity.id
_entity.type
_entity.pdbx_description
1 polymer ?
#
loop_
_entity_poly.entity_id
_entity_poly.type
_entity_poly.pdbx_seq_one_letter_code
_entity_poly.pdbx_strand_id
1 'polypeptide(L)' 'MDDLEERLERVEQRVEVVEETLERYRKQHAILLANANIDALDEPSCPECGDGALTKNSGLSWAKAVCEECGTAWVLSG' A
#
# COMPACT_ATOMS: atom_id res chain seq x y z
N MET A 1 5.01 37.71 -5.72
CA MET A 1 4.75 36.41 -5.09
C MET A 1 5.47 36.48 -3.76
N ASP A 2 4.72 36.51 -2.69
CA ASP A 2 5.23 36.76 -1.34
C ASP A 2 6.01 35.53 -0.83
N ASP A 3 7.07 35.71 -0.04
CA ASP A 3 7.88 34.59 0.52
C ASP A 3 7.00 33.59 1.28
N LEU A 4 5.93 34.09 1.90
CA LEU A 4 4.93 33.30 2.60
C LEU A 4 4.11 32.43 1.66
N GLU A 5 3.76 32.91 0.46
CA GLU A 5 2.99 32.14 -0.53
C GLU A 5 3.83 30.96 -1.05
N GLU A 6 5.11 31.20 -1.39
CA GLU A 6 6.00 30.12 -1.87
C GLU A 6 6.24 29.07 -0.79
N ARG A 7 6.36 29.49 0.47
CA ARG A 7 6.52 28.58 1.61
C ARG A 7 5.25 27.79 1.89
N LEU A 8 4.08 28.40 1.73
CA LEU A 8 2.79 27.73 1.91
C LEU A 8 2.61 26.64 0.84
N GLU A 9 2.83 26.97 -0.44
CA GLU A 9 2.73 26.01 -1.54
C GLU A 9 3.65 24.81 -1.33
N ARG A 10 4.89 25.04 -0.87
CA ARG A 10 5.83 23.95 -0.57
C ARG A 10 5.37 23.07 0.60
N VAL A 11 4.71 23.66 1.60
CA VAL A 11 4.16 22.89 2.73
C VAL A 11 2.96 22.07 2.26
N GLU A 12 2.06 22.66 1.48
CA GLU A 12 0.89 21.97 0.93
C GLU A 12 1.29 20.76 0.08
N GLN A 13 2.25 20.92 -0.84
CA GLN A 13 2.80 19.81 -1.64
C GLN A 13 3.42 18.72 -0.76
N ARG A 14 4.11 19.09 0.32
CA ARG A 14 4.69 18.11 1.24
C ARG A 14 3.63 17.38 2.06
N VAL A 15 2.55 18.06 2.45
CA VAL A 15 1.43 17.43 3.16
C VAL A 15 0.76 16.41 2.25
N GLU A 16 0.47 16.77 1.00
CA GLU A 16 -0.12 15.85 0.01
C GLU A 16 0.72 14.58 -0.15
N VAL A 17 2.03 14.71 -0.36
CA VAL A 17 2.95 13.56 -0.47
C VAL A 17 2.96 12.69 0.79
N VAL A 18 2.88 13.31 1.98
CA VAL A 18 2.85 12.59 3.25
C VAL A 18 1.53 11.84 3.42
N GLU A 19 0.40 12.46 3.07
CA GLU A 19 -0.93 11.85 3.14
C GLU A 19 -1.02 10.62 2.22
N GLU A 20 -0.57 10.75 0.97
CA GLU A 20 -0.49 9.63 0.02
C GLU A 20 0.38 8.48 0.55
N THR A 21 1.54 8.83 1.12
CA THR A 21 2.48 7.85 1.69
C THR A 21 1.87 7.12 2.88
N LEU A 22 1.18 7.84 3.76
CA LEU A 22 0.50 7.25 4.92
C LEU A 22 -0.64 6.33 4.50
N GLU A 23 -1.41 6.70 3.48
CA GLU A 23 -2.45 5.83 2.94
C GLU A 23 -1.86 4.53 2.39
N ARG A 24 -0.77 4.63 1.61
CA ARG A 24 -0.04 3.45 1.12
C ARG A 24 0.41 2.54 2.27
N TYR A 25 1.03 3.10 3.30
CA TYR A 25 1.46 2.31 4.46
C TYR A 25 0.28 1.68 5.22
N ARG A 26 -0.84 2.39 5.35
CA ARG A 26 -2.04 1.85 5.99
C ARG A 26 -2.57 0.63 5.23
N LYS A 27 -2.62 0.69 3.90
CA LYS A 27 -3.05 -0.43 3.06
C LYS A 27 -2.08 -1.62 3.14
N GLN A 28 -0.78 -1.37 3.07
CA GLN A 28 0.25 -2.41 3.25
C GLN A 28 0.15 -3.08 4.64
N HIS A 29 -0.04 -2.28 5.70
CA HIS A 29 -0.17 -2.80 7.06
C HIS A 29 -1.45 -3.61 7.25
N ALA A 30 -2.55 -3.25 6.60
CA ALA A 30 -3.78 -4.06 6.60
C ALA A 30 -3.56 -5.45 6.00
N ILE A 31 -2.81 -5.55 4.89
CA ILE A 31 -2.44 -6.83 4.26
C ILE A 31 -1.62 -7.70 5.21
N LEU A 32 -0.64 -7.09 5.91
CA LEU A 32 0.21 -7.79 6.86
C LEU A 32 -0.57 -8.25 8.11
N LEU A 33 -1.41 -7.38 8.70
CA LEU A 33 -2.23 -7.70 9.87
C LEU A 33 -3.28 -8.78 9.58
N ALA A 34 -3.82 -8.81 8.36
CA ALA A 34 -4.76 -9.85 7.96
C ALA A 34 -4.10 -11.24 7.91
N ASN A 35 -2.77 -11.35 8.04
CA ASN A 35 -1.99 -12.57 7.83
C ASN A 35 -2.41 -13.33 6.54
N ALA A 36 -2.90 -12.54 5.57
CA ALA A 36 -3.70 -12.91 4.41
C ALA A 36 -4.89 -13.86 4.64
N ASN A 37 -5.92 -13.38 5.33
CA ASN A 37 -7.28 -13.59 4.84
C ASN A 37 -7.58 -12.50 3.79
N ILE A 38 -7.08 -12.69 2.56
CA ILE A 38 -7.31 -11.75 1.44
C ILE A 38 -8.81 -11.58 1.19
N ASP A 39 -9.59 -12.64 1.43
CA ASP A 39 -11.06 -12.62 1.33
C ASP A 39 -11.73 -11.76 2.42
N ALA A 40 -11.00 -11.35 3.46
CA ALA A 40 -11.48 -10.38 4.47
C ALA A 40 -11.09 -8.93 4.15
N LEU A 41 -10.38 -8.68 3.05
CA LEU A 41 -10.20 -7.32 2.55
C LEU A 41 -11.43 -6.97 1.72
N ASP A 42 -12.19 -5.96 2.14
CA ASP A 42 -13.40 -5.50 1.44
C ASP A 42 -13.11 -5.08 -0.02
N GLU A 43 -11.87 -4.68 -0.33
CA GLU A 43 -11.35 -4.42 -1.67
C GLU A 43 -9.85 -4.78 -1.72
N PRO A 44 -9.45 -5.92 -2.30
CA PRO A 44 -8.05 -6.29 -2.43
C PRO A 44 -7.40 -5.56 -3.61
N SER A 45 -7.35 -4.22 -3.54
CA SER A 45 -6.59 -3.40 -4.49
C SER A 45 -5.11 -3.34 -4.08
N CYS A 46 -4.22 -3.48 -5.06
CA CYS A 46 -2.78 -3.39 -4.84
C CYS A 46 -2.41 -1.98 -4.34
N PRO A 47 -1.74 -1.82 -3.18
CA PRO A 47 -1.37 -0.51 -2.66
C PRO A 47 -0.26 0.19 -3.45
N GLU A 48 0.47 -0.53 -4.31
CA GLU A 48 1.50 0.08 -5.16
C GLU A 48 0.93 0.62 -6.47
N CYS A 49 0.06 -0.13 -7.15
CA CYS A 49 -0.44 0.23 -8.49
C CYS A 49 -1.91 0.63 -8.53
N GLY A 50 -2.68 0.46 -7.45
CA GLY A 50 -4.09 0.83 -7.36
C GLY A 50 -5.06 -0.14 -8.07
N ASP A 51 -4.64 -0.78 -9.15
CA ASP A 51 -5.56 -1.50 -10.06
C ASP A 51 -5.42 -3.03 -10.05
N GLY A 52 -4.37 -3.57 -9.41
CA GLY A 52 -4.08 -5.01 -9.46
C GLY A 52 -4.74 -5.81 -8.34
N ALA A 53 -5.30 -6.98 -8.70
CA ALA A 53 -5.80 -7.96 -7.74
C ALA A 53 -4.64 -8.65 -7.01
N LEU A 54 -4.85 -8.94 -5.72
CA LEU A 54 -3.89 -9.66 -4.89
C LEU A 54 -4.21 -11.16 -4.86
N THR A 55 -3.23 -12.00 -5.19
CA THR A 55 -3.33 -13.46 -5.04
C THR A 55 -2.43 -13.96 -3.91
N LYS A 56 -2.91 -14.96 -3.17
CA LYS A 56 -2.14 -15.62 -2.10
C LYS A 56 -1.37 -16.81 -2.67
N ASN A 57 -0.06 -16.78 -2.53
CA ASN A 57 0.84 -17.89 -2.83
C ASN A 57 1.41 -18.43 -1.52
N SER A 58 1.34 -19.73 -1.28
CA SER A 58 1.88 -20.35 -0.07
C SER A 58 2.63 -21.65 -0.34
N GLY A 59 3.69 -21.87 0.43
CA GLY A 59 4.40 -23.13 0.57
C GLY A 59 4.40 -23.65 2.01
N LEU A 60 5.16 -24.71 2.26
CA LEU A 60 5.21 -25.40 3.56
C LEU A 60 5.58 -24.52 4.76
N SER A 61 6.38 -23.47 4.54
CA SER A 61 6.90 -22.59 5.60
C SER A 61 6.88 -21.11 5.20
N TRP A 62 6.03 -20.74 4.24
CA TRP A 62 5.95 -19.35 3.78
C TRP A 62 4.62 -19.08 3.09
N ALA A 63 4.16 -17.84 3.20
CA ALA A 63 3.06 -17.30 2.44
C ALA A 63 3.42 -15.89 1.96
N LYS A 64 3.01 -15.57 0.73
CA LYS A 64 3.13 -14.25 0.11
C LYS A 64 1.82 -13.83 -0.53
N ALA A 65 1.49 -12.55 -0.43
CA ALA A 65 0.49 -11.93 -1.31
C ALA A 65 1.25 -11.31 -2.49
N VAL A 66 0.75 -11.50 -3.71
CA VAL A 66 1.37 -11.00 -4.94
C VAL A 66 0.33 -10.25 -5.75
N CYS A 67 0.68 -9.07 -6.24
CA CYS A 67 -0.11 -8.36 -7.23
C CYS A 67 0.19 -8.90 -8.63
N GLU A 68 -0.84 -9.26 -9.39
CA GLU A 68 -0.66 -9.81 -10.75
C GLU A 68 -0.27 -8.75 -11.79
N GLU A 69 -0.63 -7.48 -11.56
CA GLU A 69 -0.36 -6.38 -12.50
C GLU A 69 1.06 -5.82 -12.37
N CYS A 70 1.45 -5.43 -11.15
CA CYS A 70 2.75 -4.79 -10.92
C CYS A 70 3.82 -5.73 -10.36
N GLY A 71 3.47 -6.98 -10.03
CA GLY A 71 4.39 -7.99 -9.52
C GLY A 71 4.89 -7.76 -8.09
N THR A 72 4.42 -6.72 -7.40
CA THR A 72 4.81 -6.47 -6.00
C THR A 72 4.35 -7.62 -5.13
N ALA A 73 5.22 -8.07 -4.23
CA ALA A 73 4.95 -9.16 -3.31
C ALA A 73 5.21 -8.78 -1.86
N TRP A 74 4.32 -9.19 -0.96
CA TRP A 74 4.44 -9.01 0.48
C TRP A 74 4.57 -10.37 1.15
N VAL A 75 5.57 -10.51 2.01
CA VAL A 75 5.71 -11.70 2.85
C VAL A 75 4.72 -11.61 3.99
N LEU A 76 3.85 -12.61 4.11
CA LEU A 76 2.75 -12.63 5.07
C LEU A 76 3.19 -13.28 6.37
N SER A 77 3.76 -14.48 6.27
CA SER A 77 4.42 -15.21 7.36
C SER A 77 4.93 -16.55 6.85
N GLY A 78 5.91 -17.12 7.55
CA GLY A 78 6.25 -18.54 7.54
C GLY A 78 6.04 -19.10 8.93
#